data_AF-A0A971AIX8-F1
#
_entry.id   AF-A0A971AIX8-F1
#
_cell.length_a   1.000
_cell.length_b   1.000
_cell.length_c   1.000
_cell.angle_alpha   90.00
_cell.angle_beta   90.00
_cell.angle_gamma   90.00
#
_symmetry.space_group_name_H-M   'P 1'
#
loop_
_entity.id
_entity.type
_entity.pdbx_description
1 polymer ?
#
loop_
_entity_poly.entity_id
_entity_poly.type
_entity_poly.pdbx_seq_one_letter_code
_entity_poly.pdbx_strand_id
1 'polypeptide(L)'
;MSLRKKYCGEQKKACGNIDEKIPGIVFPCSFYAMAVVFSMYATCTTILSSAFNWLYRANATHKQPLILFGIFTMTIMVFVLFFFLTLLVSKKIVNIPWDVVPKARSINKKELAMISLICFIPCFINLLKCFPGGLSNDNINQWQQVQSFTFDNWHPVLHTLCIWFLSRICNNWAFIVICQMLLFAFSLGLLYSTLSSFGIPKIILNLSFTLIALNPATNDILCFAWKDVAFSICLLFLMTPLVKIVLTNGEWLQKARNVIAISICMGLITFVRHNGFFLTCPLAVLLCIFYCKQKHVKWLLPIMIITYLFVRVPLYNALNVTYPDNTVAESIGVPMTIMINVYNINPNAISPQAKEALLMIAPQEVYDESKSTFIPYNSIKFRK
;
A
#
# COMPACT_ATOMS: atom_id res chain seq x y z
N MET A 1 46.19 -13.42 -32.36
CA MET A 1 45.14 -12.79 -33.23
C MET A 1 44.31 -13.81 -34.02
N SER A 2 44.62 -15.12 -34.02
CA SER A 2 43.88 -16.14 -34.81
C SER A 2 42.78 -16.90 -34.04
N LEU A 3 42.75 -16.88 -32.71
CA LEU A 3 41.69 -17.56 -31.92
C LEU A 3 40.39 -16.73 -31.77
N ARG A 4 40.47 -15.39 -31.83
CA ARG A 4 39.30 -14.49 -31.74
C ARG A 4 38.41 -14.52 -33.00
N LYS A 5 38.98 -14.80 -34.17
CA LYS A 5 38.22 -14.94 -35.43
C LYS A 5 37.44 -16.26 -35.52
N LYS A 6 37.92 -17.33 -34.88
CA LYS A 6 37.24 -18.64 -34.89
C LYS A 6 35.97 -18.62 -34.01
N TYR A 7 36.04 -18.00 -32.83
CA TYR A 7 34.87 -17.81 -31.94
C TYR A 7 33.83 -16.81 -32.49
N CYS A 8 34.25 -15.74 -33.19
CA CYS A 8 33.31 -14.83 -33.85
C CYS A 8 32.71 -15.38 -35.15
N GLY A 9 33.38 -16.32 -35.83
CA GLY A 9 32.90 -16.96 -37.04
C GLY A 9 31.84 -18.04 -36.77
N GLU A 10 31.98 -18.79 -35.68
CA GLU A 10 31.02 -19.83 -35.28
C GLU A 10 29.73 -19.23 -34.68
N GLN A 11 29.80 -18.09 -33.97
CA GLN A 11 28.58 -17.41 -33.50
C GLN A 11 27.74 -16.79 -34.64
N LYS A 12 28.35 -16.41 -35.77
CA LYS A 12 27.58 -15.93 -36.94
C LYS A 12 26.86 -17.06 -37.69
N LYS A 13 27.35 -18.30 -37.62
CA LYS A 13 26.66 -19.48 -38.18
C LYS A 13 25.55 -20.01 -37.26
N ALA A 14 25.61 -19.74 -35.96
CA ALA A 14 24.52 -20.01 -35.02
C ALA A 14 23.39 -18.95 -35.02
N CYS A 15 23.53 -17.88 -35.81
CA CYS A 15 22.48 -16.87 -36.04
C CYS A 15 21.60 -17.14 -37.28
N GLY A 16 21.75 -18.30 -37.92
CA GLY A 16 20.78 -18.80 -38.90
C GLY A 16 19.94 -19.89 -38.24
N ASN A 17 18.62 -19.71 -38.20
CA ASN A 17 17.60 -20.61 -37.63
C ASN A 17 17.40 -20.56 -36.12
N ILE A 18 17.12 -19.38 -35.57
CA ILE A 18 16.35 -19.28 -34.32
C ILE A 18 14.98 -18.70 -34.67
N ASP A 19 14.16 -19.53 -35.31
CA ASP A 19 12.69 -19.48 -35.25
C ASP A 19 12.18 -20.16 -33.96
N GLU A 20 12.99 -20.19 -32.89
CA GLU A 20 12.47 -20.43 -31.56
C GLU A 20 11.85 -19.15 -31.05
N LYS A 21 10.52 -19.12 -31.08
CA LYS A 21 9.68 -18.32 -30.19
C LYS A 21 10.30 -18.34 -28.79
N ILE A 22 11.10 -17.33 -28.47
CA ILE A 22 11.31 -16.93 -27.09
C ILE A 22 9.89 -16.70 -26.58
N PRO A 23 9.41 -17.40 -25.53
CA PRO A 23 8.11 -17.10 -24.97
C PRO A 23 8.22 -15.70 -24.38
N GLY A 24 7.85 -14.72 -25.20
CA GLY A 24 7.65 -13.35 -24.77
C GLY A 24 6.67 -13.43 -23.62
N ILE A 25 7.03 -12.85 -22.48
CA ILE A 25 6.16 -12.72 -21.33
C ILE A 25 4.96 -11.88 -21.81
N VAL A 26 3.89 -12.56 -22.25
CA VAL A 26 2.64 -11.95 -22.70
C VAL A 26 1.88 -11.50 -21.45
N PHE A 27 2.20 -10.33 -20.93
CA PHE A 27 1.40 -9.65 -19.90
C PHE A 27 0.87 -8.29 -20.34
N PRO A 28 -0.04 -8.20 -21.33
CA PRO A 28 -0.86 -7.00 -21.48
C PRO A 28 -2.22 -7.17 -20.79
N CYS A 29 -3.07 -8.12 -21.18
CA CYS A 29 -4.49 -8.11 -20.75
C CYS A 29 -4.87 -9.03 -19.58
N SER A 30 -4.06 -10.04 -19.25
CA SER A 30 -4.24 -10.85 -18.05
C SER A 30 -4.15 -10.00 -16.78
N PHE A 31 -3.28 -8.99 -16.78
CA PHE A 31 -3.07 -8.06 -15.67
C PHE A 31 -4.27 -7.12 -15.42
N TYR A 32 -5.01 -6.73 -16.46
CA TYR A 32 -6.18 -5.85 -16.30
C TYR A 32 -7.42 -6.59 -15.85
N ALA A 33 -7.66 -7.77 -16.39
CA ALA A 33 -8.64 -8.68 -15.84
C ALA A 33 -8.32 -9.00 -14.37
N MET A 34 -7.05 -9.24 -14.05
CA MET A 34 -6.56 -9.37 -12.68
C MET A 34 -6.88 -8.13 -11.83
N ALA A 35 -6.60 -6.91 -12.32
CA ALA A 35 -6.85 -5.69 -11.57
C ALA A 35 -8.35 -5.43 -11.35
N VAL A 36 -9.19 -5.67 -12.37
CA VAL A 36 -10.66 -5.56 -12.25
C VAL A 36 -11.18 -6.58 -11.26
N VAL A 37 -10.79 -7.85 -11.40
CA VAL A 37 -11.16 -8.92 -10.47
C VAL A 37 -10.69 -8.61 -9.05
N PHE A 38 -9.46 -8.15 -8.87
CA PHE A 38 -8.92 -7.80 -7.56
C PHE A 38 -9.61 -6.58 -6.96
N SER A 39 -9.96 -5.58 -7.78
CA SER A 39 -10.74 -4.42 -7.35
C SER A 39 -12.19 -4.80 -6.96
N MET A 40 -12.81 -5.72 -7.69
CA MET A 40 -14.12 -6.27 -7.34
C MET A 40 -14.04 -7.12 -6.07
N TYR A 41 -13.02 -7.96 -5.94
CA TYR A 41 -12.73 -8.72 -4.71
C TYR A 41 -12.59 -7.80 -3.50
N ALA A 42 -11.70 -6.79 -3.58
CA ALA A 42 -11.47 -5.84 -2.51
C ALA A 42 -12.74 -5.05 -2.16
N THR A 43 -13.53 -4.66 -3.17
CA THR A 43 -14.79 -3.94 -2.94
C THR A 43 -15.82 -4.85 -2.27
N CYS A 44 -16.00 -6.08 -2.76
CA CYS A 44 -16.90 -7.05 -2.18
C CYS A 44 -16.52 -7.43 -0.75
N THR A 45 -15.23 -7.70 -0.47
CA THR A 45 -14.77 -8.00 0.89
C THR A 45 -14.96 -6.84 1.83
N THR A 46 -14.76 -5.61 1.35
CA THR A 46 -14.98 -4.41 2.16
C THR A 46 -16.47 -4.19 2.44
N ILE A 47 -17.34 -4.33 1.43
CA ILE A 47 -18.81 -4.24 1.60
C ILE A 47 -19.30 -5.34 2.56
N LEU A 48 -18.83 -6.58 2.39
CA LEU A 48 -19.15 -7.69 3.29
C LEU A 48 -18.66 -7.41 4.71
N SER A 49 -17.43 -6.93 4.87
CA SER A 49 -16.86 -6.59 6.19
C SER A 49 -17.62 -5.45 6.87
N SER A 50 -18.06 -4.44 6.11
CA SER A 50 -18.83 -3.30 6.63
C SER A 50 -20.27 -3.68 6.98
N ALA A 51 -20.97 -4.40 6.10
CA ALA A 51 -22.32 -4.93 6.37
C ALA A 51 -22.30 -5.87 7.59
N PHE A 52 -21.20 -6.60 7.76
CA PHE A 52 -21.03 -7.49 8.88
C PHE A 52 -20.64 -6.77 10.17
N ASN A 53 -19.77 -5.76 10.14
CA ASN A 53 -19.49 -4.92 11.31
C ASN A 53 -20.77 -4.26 11.83
N TRP A 54 -21.70 -3.92 10.94
CA TRP A 54 -23.02 -3.45 11.32
C TRP A 54 -23.84 -4.57 12.00
N LEU A 55 -23.90 -5.78 11.43
CA LEU A 55 -24.55 -6.95 12.05
C LEU A 55 -23.93 -7.36 13.40
N TYR A 56 -22.60 -7.27 13.53
CA TYR A 56 -21.84 -7.55 14.75
C TYR A 56 -22.20 -6.57 15.87
N ARG A 57 -22.29 -5.27 15.55
CA ARG A 57 -22.75 -4.25 16.52
C ARG A 57 -24.24 -4.40 16.85
N ALA A 58 -25.05 -4.91 15.92
CA ALA A 58 -26.48 -5.12 16.13
C ALA A 58 -26.79 -6.37 16.97
N ASN A 59 -25.95 -7.42 16.94
CA ASN A 59 -26.18 -8.68 17.66
C ASN A 59 -25.10 -8.95 18.71
N ALA A 60 -25.24 -8.35 19.89
CA ALA A 60 -24.44 -8.66 21.08
C ALA A 60 -24.91 -9.99 21.72
N THR A 61 -24.51 -11.16 21.19
CA THR A 61 -24.80 -12.47 21.81
C THR A 61 -23.64 -13.46 21.69
N HIS A 62 -23.58 -14.47 22.59
CA HIS A 62 -22.51 -15.47 22.79
C HIS A 62 -22.07 -16.33 21.57
N LYS A 63 -22.64 -16.16 20.36
CA LYS A 63 -22.26 -16.92 19.15
C LYS A 63 -21.06 -16.33 18.37
N GLN A 64 -20.36 -15.35 18.96
CA GLN A 64 -19.30 -14.55 18.34
C GLN A 64 -18.15 -15.34 17.66
N PRO A 65 -17.57 -16.42 18.24
CA PRO A 65 -16.44 -17.11 17.61
C PRO A 65 -16.85 -17.93 16.37
N LEU A 66 -18.05 -18.53 16.36
CA LEU A 66 -18.57 -19.26 15.20
C LEU A 66 -18.86 -18.32 14.02
N ILE A 67 -19.38 -17.14 14.37
CA ILE A 67 -19.66 -16.02 13.47
C ILE A 67 -18.36 -15.49 12.86
N LEU A 68 -17.30 -15.26 13.66
CA LEU A 68 -15.96 -14.86 13.18
C LEU A 68 -15.31 -15.92 12.28
N PHE A 69 -15.43 -17.20 12.62
CA PHE A 69 -14.94 -18.30 11.78
C PHE A 69 -15.68 -18.37 10.44
N GLY A 70 -17.00 -18.14 10.44
CA GLY A 70 -17.82 -18.00 9.23
C GLY A 70 -17.36 -16.87 8.31
N ILE A 71 -16.96 -15.72 8.86
CA ILE A 71 -16.40 -14.60 8.07
C ILE A 71 -15.05 -14.98 7.45
N PHE A 72 -14.15 -15.55 8.27
CA PHE A 72 -12.81 -15.92 7.83
C PHE A 72 -12.91 -16.92 6.67
N THR A 73 -13.76 -17.93 6.82
CA THR A 73 -14.03 -18.93 5.78
C THR A 73 -14.70 -18.33 4.55
N MET A 74 -15.73 -17.48 4.67
CA MET A 74 -16.33 -16.80 3.51
C MET A 74 -15.31 -15.89 2.80
N THR A 75 -14.48 -15.17 3.53
CA THR A 75 -13.46 -14.28 2.96
C THR A 75 -12.42 -15.07 2.16
N ILE A 76 -11.99 -16.23 2.69
CA ILE A 76 -11.11 -17.16 1.97
C ILE A 76 -11.82 -17.75 0.75
N MET A 77 -13.08 -18.17 0.86
CA MET A 77 -13.84 -18.72 -0.27
C MET A 77 -14.00 -17.70 -1.39
N VAL A 78 -14.32 -16.46 -1.05
CA VAL A 78 -14.41 -15.33 -1.99
C VAL A 78 -13.03 -15.08 -2.61
N PHE A 79 -11.95 -15.11 -1.83
CA PHE A 79 -10.57 -14.97 -2.34
C PHE A 79 -10.21 -16.08 -3.34
N VAL A 80 -10.50 -17.33 -3.00
CA VAL A 80 -10.22 -18.50 -3.82
C VAL A 80 -11.05 -18.45 -5.11
N LEU A 81 -12.35 -18.12 -5.03
CA LEU A 81 -13.21 -17.95 -6.20
C LEU A 81 -12.67 -16.87 -7.15
N PHE A 82 -12.33 -15.69 -6.61
CA PHE A 82 -11.79 -14.61 -7.43
C PHE A 82 -10.40 -14.95 -7.99
N PHE A 83 -9.55 -15.67 -7.25
CA PHE A 83 -8.28 -16.20 -7.76
C PHE A 83 -8.50 -17.16 -8.94
N PHE A 84 -9.46 -18.09 -8.84
CA PHE A 84 -9.78 -19.01 -9.95
C PHE A 84 -10.41 -18.28 -11.15
N LEU A 85 -11.33 -17.33 -10.93
CA LEU A 85 -11.86 -16.48 -12.00
C LEU A 85 -10.75 -15.70 -12.70
N THR A 86 -9.80 -15.19 -11.93
CA THR A 86 -8.61 -14.50 -12.46
C THR A 86 -7.78 -15.42 -13.35
N LEU A 87 -7.55 -16.68 -12.94
CA LEU A 87 -6.82 -17.67 -13.72
C LEU A 87 -7.57 -18.10 -15.00
N LEU A 88 -8.89 -18.20 -14.94
CA LEU A 88 -9.73 -18.56 -16.09
C LEU A 88 -9.74 -17.43 -17.14
N VAL A 89 -9.89 -16.18 -16.68
CA VAL A 89 -9.86 -15.02 -17.56
C VAL A 89 -8.45 -14.80 -18.12
N SER A 90 -7.40 -14.98 -17.31
CA SER A 90 -6.01 -14.88 -17.80
C SER A 90 -5.70 -15.94 -18.85
N LYS A 91 -6.14 -17.20 -18.67
CA LYS A 91 -6.00 -18.26 -19.68
C LYS A 91 -6.67 -17.94 -21.02
N LYS A 92 -7.91 -17.42 -21.00
CA LYS A 92 -8.62 -17.03 -22.24
C LYS A 92 -7.94 -15.86 -22.96
N ILE A 93 -7.37 -14.92 -22.21
CA ILE A 93 -6.75 -13.70 -22.75
C ILE A 93 -5.32 -13.93 -23.25
N VAL A 94 -4.55 -14.83 -22.63
CA VAL A 94 -3.19 -15.23 -23.06
C VAL A 94 -3.19 -15.83 -24.46
N ASN A 95 -4.29 -16.44 -24.89
CA ASN A 95 -4.44 -17.04 -26.22
C ASN A 95 -4.79 -16.03 -27.34
N ILE A 96 -4.93 -14.74 -27.02
CA ILE A 96 -5.10 -13.70 -28.04
C ILE A 96 -3.69 -13.29 -28.52
N PRO A 97 -3.40 -13.35 -29.84
CA PRO A 97 -2.12 -12.88 -30.36
C PRO A 97 -2.01 -11.35 -30.15
N TRP A 98 -1.04 -10.93 -29.34
CA TRP A 98 -0.77 -9.52 -29.01
C TRP A 98 0.49 -9.03 -29.73
N ASP A 99 0.42 -8.95 -31.06
CA ASP A 99 1.59 -8.69 -31.92
C ASP A 99 2.05 -7.22 -31.95
N VAL A 100 1.59 -6.35 -31.04
CA VAL A 100 1.98 -4.93 -31.01
C VAL A 100 2.18 -4.46 -29.58
N VAL A 101 3.41 -4.14 -29.20
CA VAL A 101 3.70 -3.32 -28.00
C VAL A 101 3.00 -1.98 -28.20
N PRO A 102 1.95 -1.62 -27.43
CA PRO A 102 1.23 -0.39 -27.67
C PRO A 102 2.17 0.79 -27.42
N LYS A 103 2.45 1.59 -28.45
CA LYS A 103 3.11 2.89 -28.24
C LYS A 103 2.13 3.76 -27.44
N ALA A 104 2.52 4.07 -26.21
CA ALA A 104 1.74 4.95 -25.34
C ALA A 104 1.49 6.28 -26.04
N ARG A 105 0.22 6.67 -26.15
CA ARG A 105 -0.14 8.03 -26.55
C ARG A 105 0.26 9.01 -25.45
N SER A 106 0.27 10.31 -25.75
CA SER A 106 0.42 11.32 -24.70
C SER A 106 -0.75 11.26 -23.71
N ILE A 107 -0.48 11.51 -22.43
CA ILE A 107 -1.50 11.60 -21.39
C ILE A 107 -2.51 12.70 -21.76
N ASN A 108 -3.80 12.35 -21.76
CA ASN A 108 -4.88 13.31 -21.97
C ASN A 108 -5.13 14.09 -20.68
N LYS A 109 -4.67 15.35 -20.64
CA LYS A 109 -4.81 16.22 -19.46
C LYS A 109 -6.25 16.52 -19.07
N LYS A 110 -7.16 16.60 -20.06
CA LYS A 110 -8.60 16.83 -19.79
C LYS A 110 -9.21 15.62 -19.10
N GLU A 111 -8.89 14.43 -19.60
CA GLU A 111 -9.34 13.17 -19.00
C GLU A 111 -8.80 12.99 -17.59
N LEU A 112 -7.51 13.28 -17.37
CA LEU A 112 -6.89 13.29 -16.04
C LEU A 112 -7.65 14.19 -15.08
N ALA A 113 -7.86 15.46 -15.46
CA ALA A 113 -8.54 16.44 -14.62
C ALA A 113 -9.98 16.03 -14.31
N MET A 114 -10.72 15.55 -15.32
CA MET A 114 -12.10 15.09 -15.16
C MET A 114 -12.21 13.90 -14.21
N ILE A 115 -11.38 12.87 -14.39
CA ILE A 115 -11.40 11.68 -13.52
C ILE A 115 -10.96 12.03 -12.10
N SER A 116 -9.96 12.91 -11.95
CA SER A 116 -9.55 13.40 -10.62
C SER A 116 -10.71 14.12 -9.94
N LEU A 117 -11.43 14.99 -10.65
CA LEU A 117 -12.57 15.71 -10.10
C LEU A 117 -13.70 14.75 -9.69
N ILE A 118 -14.03 13.77 -10.54
CA ILE A 118 -15.04 12.74 -10.24
C ILE A 118 -14.67 11.95 -8.98
N CYS A 119 -13.39 11.62 -8.79
CA CYS A 119 -12.92 10.92 -7.58
C CYS A 119 -12.93 11.82 -6.33
N PHE A 120 -12.62 13.11 -6.49
CA PHE A 120 -12.56 14.07 -5.39
C PHE A 120 -13.93 14.37 -4.80
N ILE A 121 -14.98 14.49 -5.63
CA ILE A 121 -16.31 14.92 -5.19
C ILE A 121 -16.89 14.01 -4.09
N PRO A 122 -16.95 12.66 -4.23
CA PRO A 122 -17.44 11.78 -3.16
C PRO A 122 -16.60 11.87 -1.88
N CYS A 123 -15.27 11.94 -2.01
CA CYS A 123 -14.36 12.10 -0.88
C CYS A 123 -14.65 13.39 -0.10
N PHE A 124 -14.83 14.49 -0.83
CA PHE A 124 -15.11 15.81 -0.25
C PHE A 124 -16.50 15.87 0.39
N ILE A 125 -17.52 15.28 -0.24
CA ILE A 125 -18.85 15.14 0.38
C ILE A 125 -18.74 14.36 1.70
N ASN A 126 -17.91 13.32 1.76
CA ASN A 126 -17.67 12.59 2.99
C ASN A 126 -16.94 13.45 4.04
N LEU A 127 -15.98 14.28 3.61
CA LEU A 127 -15.32 15.24 4.49
C LEU A 127 -16.30 16.19 5.17
N LEU A 128 -17.33 16.66 4.46
CA LEU A 128 -18.34 17.55 5.02
C LEU A 128 -19.13 16.88 6.16
N LYS A 129 -19.30 15.56 6.12
CA LYS A 129 -19.94 14.80 7.21
C LYS A 129 -19.03 14.62 8.41
N CYS A 130 -17.72 14.50 8.18
CA CYS A 130 -16.71 14.24 9.20
C CYS A 130 -15.89 15.51 9.55
N PHE A 131 -16.35 16.71 9.19
CA PHE A 131 -15.56 17.96 9.28
C PHE A 131 -15.10 18.23 10.72
N PRO A 132 -13.83 18.63 10.96
CA PRO A 132 -12.77 19.02 10.01
C PRO A 132 -11.97 17.86 9.41
N GLY A 133 -12.41 16.63 9.59
CA GLY A 133 -11.66 15.41 9.29
C GLY A 133 -11.59 14.52 10.52
N GLY A 134 -11.28 13.25 10.32
CA GLY A 134 -11.14 12.29 11.40
C GLY A 134 -9.95 12.60 12.30
N LEU A 135 -10.16 12.58 13.62
CA LEU A 135 -9.13 12.73 14.63
C LEU A 135 -8.91 11.38 15.33
N SER A 136 -7.67 10.92 15.32
CA SER A 136 -7.20 9.76 16.08
C SER A 136 -5.99 10.16 16.91
N ASN A 137 -5.57 9.32 17.86
CA ASN A 137 -4.37 9.56 18.67
C ASN A 137 -3.14 9.83 17.80
N ASP A 138 -2.96 9.08 16.72
CA ASP A 138 -1.87 9.28 15.74
C ASP A 138 -1.94 10.67 15.09
N ASN A 139 -3.13 11.10 14.67
CA ASN A 139 -3.32 12.40 14.03
C ASN A 139 -3.07 13.55 15.00
N ILE A 140 -3.59 13.43 16.22
CA ILE A 140 -3.42 14.44 17.28
C ILE A 140 -1.93 14.57 17.63
N ASN A 141 -1.24 13.44 17.82
CA ASN A 141 0.20 13.43 18.09
C ASN A 141 1.00 14.10 16.94
N GLN A 142 0.77 13.70 15.67
CA GLN A 142 1.47 14.34 14.55
C GLN A 142 1.12 15.83 14.42
N TRP A 143 -0.13 16.21 14.67
CA TRP A 143 -0.53 17.62 14.66
C TRP A 143 0.16 18.41 15.78
N GLN A 144 0.28 17.85 16.98
CA GLN A 144 1.04 18.45 18.08
C GLN A 144 2.51 18.61 17.73
N GLN A 145 3.17 17.57 17.17
CA GLN A 145 4.55 17.67 16.68
C GLN A 145 4.74 18.81 15.67
N VAL A 146 3.75 19.01 14.78
CA VAL A 146 3.74 20.10 13.80
C VAL A 146 3.64 21.47 14.47
N GLN A 147 2.80 21.61 15.51
CA GLN A 147 2.62 22.88 16.22
C GLN A 147 3.82 23.21 17.14
N SER A 148 4.40 22.22 17.82
CA SER A 148 5.55 22.40 18.71
C SER A 148 6.90 22.39 17.98
N PHE A 149 6.91 21.94 16.72
CA PHE A 149 8.13 21.72 15.93
C PHE A 149 9.13 20.75 16.60
N THR A 150 8.62 19.83 17.41
CA THR A 150 9.40 18.77 18.06
C THR A 150 8.99 17.44 17.48
N PHE A 151 9.94 16.72 16.89
CA PHE A 151 9.67 15.48 16.16
C PHE A 151 10.17 14.26 16.93
N ASP A 152 9.33 13.24 17.00
CA ASP A 152 9.72 11.90 17.42
C ASP A 152 9.58 10.93 16.24
N ASN A 153 10.23 9.78 16.34
CA ASN A 153 10.16 8.74 15.31
C ASN A 153 9.10 7.67 15.60
N TRP A 154 8.14 7.92 16.52
CA TRP A 154 6.99 7.03 16.71
C TRP A 154 6.17 6.93 15.42
N HIS A 155 6.04 8.06 14.73
CA HIS A 155 5.52 8.12 13.39
C HIS A 155 6.62 8.50 12.38
N PRO A 156 6.46 8.15 11.09
CA PRO A 156 7.47 8.48 10.09
C PRO A 156 7.57 9.99 9.91
N VAL A 157 8.74 10.56 10.25
CA VAL A 157 9.00 12.00 10.31
C VAL A 157 8.69 12.71 8.99
N LEU A 158 8.97 12.06 7.84
CA LEU A 158 8.67 12.65 6.53
C LEU A 158 7.17 12.93 6.35
N HIS A 159 6.29 12.05 6.86
CA HIS A 159 4.85 12.29 6.82
C HIS A 159 4.48 13.52 7.68
N THR A 160 5.01 13.60 8.90
CA THR A 160 4.79 14.74 9.80
C THR A 160 5.30 16.05 9.17
N LEU A 161 6.44 16.02 8.47
CA LEU A 161 6.97 17.19 7.76
C LEU A 161 6.11 17.62 6.57
N CYS A 162 5.49 16.68 5.85
CA CYS A 162 4.50 17.03 4.83
C CYS A 162 3.30 17.78 5.45
N ILE A 163 2.82 17.33 6.60
CA ILE A 163 1.75 18.02 7.34
C ILE A 163 2.23 19.41 7.77
N TRP A 164 3.44 19.53 8.32
CA TRP A 164 4.03 20.82 8.69
C TRP A 164 4.14 21.77 7.50
N PHE A 165 4.61 21.30 6.34
CA PHE A 165 4.72 22.13 5.15
C PHE A 165 3.36 22.68 4.71
N LEU A 166 2.33 21.83 4.70
CA LEU A 166 0.97 22.26 4.37
C LEU A 166 0.37 23.20 5.42
N SER A 167 0.70 23.03 6.70
CA SER A 167 0.25 23.92 7.77
C SER A 167 0.86 25.33 7.65
N ARG A 168 2.01 25.48 6.98
CA ARG A 168 2.58 26.80 6.62
C ARG A 168 1.76 27.56 5.58
N ILE A 169 0.99 26.86 4.75
CA ILE A 169 0.09 27.48 3.76
C ILE A 169 -1.22 27.85 4.45
N CYS A 170 -1.81 26.90 5.18
CA CYS A 170 -3.00 27.11 5.98
C CYS A 170 -2.95 26.20 7.21
N ASN A 171 -2.83 26.81 8.40
CA ASN A 171 -2.70 26.08 9.66
C ASN A 171 -4.06 25.55 10.15
N ASN A 172 -4.65 24.64 9.39
CA ASN A 172 -5.95 24.04 9.65
C ASN A 172 -5.93 22.56 9.29
N TRP A 173 -6.39 21.69 10.20
CA TRP A 173 -6.43 20.24 9.99
C TRP A 173 -7.23 19.84 8.74
N ALA A 174 -8.37 20.49 8.49
CA ALA A 174 -9.20 20.21 7.33
C ALA A 174 -8.46 20.48 6.02
N PHE A 175 -7.60 21.49 5.99
CA PHE A 175 -6.78 21.79 4.82
C PHE A 175 -5.82 20.65 4.49
N ILE A 176 -5.19 20.05 5.51
CA ILE A 176 -4.31 18.88 5.36
C ILE A 176 -5.08 17.70 4.76
N VAL A 177 -6.28 17.42 5.28
CA VAL A 177 -7.14 16.33 4.78
C VAL A 177 -7.60 16.59 3.34
N ILE A 178 -7.97 17.82 3.00
CA ILE A 178 -8.33 18.22 1.63
C ILE A 178 -7.15 18.02 0.68
N CYS A 179 -5.94 18.45 1.06
CA CYS A 179 -4.73 18.25 0.26
C CYS A 179 -4.45 16.75 0.03
N GLN A 180 -4.61 15.91 1.06
CA GLN A 180 -4.50 14.45 0.92
C GLN A 180 -5.52 13.88 -0.07
N MET A 181 -6.78 14.30 0.03
CA MET A 181 -7.85 13.87 -0.89
C MET A 181 -7.58 14.32 -2.34
N LEU A 182 -7.06 15.53 -2.53
CA LEU A 182 -6.66 16.03 -3.85
C LEU A 182 -5.50 15.20 -4.44
N LEU A 183 -4.50 14.86 -3.63
CA LEU A 183 -3.39 13.99 -4.06
C LEU A 183 -3.87 12.58 -4.42
N PHE A 184 -4.77 12.01 -3.62
CA PHE A 184 -5.42 10.73 -3.92
C PHE A 184 -6.14 10.78 -5.26
N ALA A 185 -7.04 11.75 -5.43
CA ALA A 185 -7.82 11.93 -6.65
C ALA A 185 -6.95 12.15 -7.88
N PHE A 186 -5.91 12.98 -7.77
CA PHE A 186 -4.94 13.21 -8.84
C PHE A 186 -4.14 11.94 -9.19
N SER A 187 -3.72 11.16 -8.18
CA SER A 187 -3.00 9.90 -8.40
C SER A 187 -3.85 8.89 -9.18
N LEU A 188 -5.16 8.80 -8.87
CA LEU A 188 -6.11 7.99 -9.63
C LEU A 188 -6.30 8.51 -11.05
N GLY A 189 -6.54 9.81 -11.23
CA GLY A 189 -6.67 10.40 -12.57
C GLY A 189 -5.44 10.19 -13.45
N LEU A 190 -4.23 10.26 -12.85
CA LEU A 190 -2.97 9.99 -13.52
C LEU A 190 -2.84 8.52 -13.94
N LEU A 191 -3.20 7.59 -13.06
CA LEU A 191 -3.18 6.15 -13.36
C LEU A 191 -4.20 5.81 -14.45
N TYR A 192 -5.44 6.31 -14.32
CA TYR A 192 -6.49 6.17 -15.33
C TYR A 192 -5.99 6.65 -16.70
N SER A 193 -5.43 7.86 -16.75
CA SER A 193 -5.03 8.47 -18.03
C SER A 193 -3.81 7.78 -18.62
N THR A 194 -2.93 7.23 -17.77
CA THR A 194 -1.83 6.39 -18.22
C THR A 194 -2.37 5.12 -18.86
N LEU A 195 -3.28 4.40 -18.21
CA LEU A 195 -3.89 3.19 -18.76
C LEU A 195 -4.65 3.48 -20.07
N SER A 196 -5.46 4.54 -20.10
CA SER A 196 -6.16 5.01 -21.31
C SER A 196 -5.17 5.27 -22.46
N SER A 197 -4.00 5.85 -22.17
CA SER A 197 -2.97 6.11 -23.18
C SER A 197 -2.33 4.86 -23.80
N PHE A 198 -2.42 3.72 -23.12
CA PHE A 198 -2.02 2.40 -23.64
C PHE A 198 -3.16 1.66 -24.34
N GLY A 199 -4.32 2.31 -24.55
CA GLY A 199 -5.44 1.76 -25.30
C GLY A 199 -6.34 0.85 -24.49
N ILE A 200 -6.28 0.89 -23.16
CA ILE A 200 -7.17 0.10 -22.31
C ILE A 200 -8.62 0.56 -22.52
N PRO A 201 -9.58 -0.37 -22.74
CA PRO A 201 -10.96 -0.02 -23.02
C PRO A 201 -11.55 0.90 -21.94
N LYS A 202 -12.08 2.04 -22.36
CA LYS A 202 -12.63 3.05 -21.44
C LYS A 202 -13.76 2.53 -20.56
N ILE A 203 -14.55 1.57 -21.04
CA ILE A 203 -15.61 0.96 -20.23
C ILE A 203 -15.05 0.25 -18.98
N ILE A 204 -13.91 -0.44 -19.11
CA ILE A 204 -13.24 -1.12 -18.00
C ILE A 204 -12.69 -0.08 -17.03
N LEU A 205 -12.01 0.94 -17.55
CA LEU A 205 -11.44 2.00 -16.72
C LEU A 205 -12.54 2.77 -15.97
N ASN A 206 -13.60 3.19 -16.67
CA ASN A 206 -14.72 3.90 -16.06
C ASN A 206 -15.36 3.07 -14.95
N LEU A 207 -15.61 1.79 -15.18
CA LEU A 207 -16.20 0.90 -14.17
C LEU A 207 -15.28 0.76 -12.95
N SER A 208 -14.02 0.39 -13.14
CA SER A 208 -13.08 0.18 -12.03
C SER A 208 -12.85 1.44 -11.20
N PHE A 209 -12.64 2.59 -11.84
CA PHE A 209 -12.36 3.84 -11.12
C PHE A 209 -13.61 4.40 -10.45
N THR A 210 -14.81 4.21 -11.03
CA THR A 210 -16.07 4.56 -10.38
C THR A 210 -16.29 3.72 -9.12
N LEU A 211 -16.01 2.40 -9.17
CA LEU A 211 -16.11 1.53 -8.00
C LEU A 211 -15.16 1.97 -6.87
N ILE A 212 -13.94 2.38 -7.20
CA ILE A 212 -12.99 2.91 -6.21
C ILE A 212 -13.48 4.24 -5.62
N ALA A 213 -13.92 5.17 -6.47
CA ALA A 213 -14.37 6.50 -6.06
C ALA A 213 -15.63 6.46 -5.18
N LEU A 214 -16.54 5.52 -5.44
CA LEU A 214 -17.79 5.37 -4.69
C LEU A 214 -17.66 4.40 -3.50
N ASN A 215 -16.51 3.77 -3.29
CA ASN A 215 -16.31 2.84 -2.17
C ASN A 215 -16.39 3.61 -0.82
N PRO A 216 -17.40 3.34 0.04
CA PRO A 216 -17.56 4.05 1.29
C PRO A 216 -16.35 3.92 2.22
N ALA A 217 -15.72 2.76 2.29
CA ALA A 217 -14.59 2.57 3.22
C ALA A 217 -13.35 3.35 2.77
N THR A 218 -13.12 3.48 1.46
CA THR A 218 -12.07 4.36 0.92
C THR A 218 -12.34 5.81 1.34
N ASN A 219 -13.59 6.26 1.16
CA ASN A 219 -14.00 7.63 1.49
C ASN A 219 -13.93 7.91 3.01
N ASP A 220 -14.25 6.93 3.85
CA ASP A 220 -14.17 7.05 5.31
C ASP A 220 -12.71 7.11 5.79
N ILE A 221 -11.85 6.24 5.26
CA ILE A 221 -10.43 6.23 5.61
C ILE A 221 -9.75 7.54 5.16
N LEU A 222 -10.14 8.09 4.00
CA LEU A 222 -9.59 9.35 3.50
C LEU A 222 -9.91 10.57 4.38
N CYS A 223 -10.93 10.51 5.25
CA CYS A 223 -11.18 11.54 6.27
C CYS A 223 -10.03 11.64 7.28
N PHE A 224 -9.21 10.60 7.45
CA PHE A 224 -8.09 10.57 8.38
C PHE A 224 -6.78 10.81 7.63
N ALA A 225 -5.99 11.81 8.05
CA ALA A 225 -4.64 12.04 7.51
C ALA A 225 -3.63 11.08 8.14
N TRP A 226 -3.87 9.77 8.01
CA TRP A 226 -2.95 8.74 8.50
C TRP A 226 -1.79 8.52 7.53
N LYS A 227 -0.63 8.18 8.10
CA LYS A 227 0.53 7.66 7.36
C LYS A 227 0.19 6.48 6.44
N ASP A 228 -0.79 5.65 6.81
CA ASP A 228 -1.31 4.54 5.99
C ASP A 228 -1.95 5.03 4.68
N VAL A 229 -2.68 6.14 4.77
CA VAL A 229 -3.36 6.76 3.62
C VAL A 229 -2.34 7.44 2.73
N ALA A 230 -1.43 8.22 3.31
CA ALA A 230 -0.32 8.81 2.57
C ALA A 230 0.54 7.74 1.87
N PHE A 231 0.85 6.63 2.55
CA PHE A 231 1.57 5.50 1.97
C PHE A 231 0.80 4.91 0.77
N SER A 232 -0.52 4.69 0.92
CA SER A 232 -1.37 4.18 -0.15
C SER A 232 -1.43 5.12 -1.37
N ILE A 233 -1.49 6.43 -1.15
CA ILE A 233 -1.43 7.44 -2.21
C ILE A 233 -0.08 7.38 -2.94
N CYS A 234 1.02 7.29 -2.21
CA CYS A 234 2.34 7.15 -2.83
C CYS A 234 2.46 5.84 -3.64
N LEU A 235 1.84 4.74 -3.19
CA LEU A 235 1.76 3.51 -3.97
C LEU A 235 0.93 3.69 -5.25
N LEU A 236 -0.18 4.43 -5.22
CA LEU A 236 -0.95 4.75 -6.42
C LEU A 236 -0.12 5.54 -7.43
N PHE A 237 0.69 6.50 -6.98
CA PHE A 237 1.66 7.18 -7.84
C PHE A 237 2.69 6.22 -8.41
N LEU A 238 3.21 5.29 -7.61
CA LEU A 238 4.17 4.27 -8.04
C LEU A 238 3.58 3.30 -9.07
N MET A 239 2.27 3.06 -9.07
CA MET A 239 1.63 2.23 -10.09
C MET A 239 1.78 2.80 -11.50
N THR A 240 1.81 4.12 -11.67
CA THR A 240 1.97 4.75 -12.99
C THR A 240 3.26 4.35 -13.71
N PRO A 241 4.47 4.51 -13.13
CA PRO A 241 5.69 4.03 -13.75
C PRO A 241 5.75 2.50 -13.83
N LEU A 242 5.19 1.75 -12.87
CA LEU A 242 5.15 0.28 -12.95
C LEU A 242 4.34 -0.21 -14.17
N VAL A 243 3.17 0.37 -14.41
CA VAL A 243 2.36 0.11 -15.62
C VAL A 243 3.17 0.40 -16.87
N LYS A 244 3.89 1.54 -16.92
CA LYS A 244 4.75 1.86 -18.07
C LYS A 244 5.87 0.85 -18.25
N ILE A 245 6.50 0.38 -17.18
CA ILE A 245 7.56 -0.63 -17.23
C ILE A 245 7.00 -1.94 -17.81
N VAL A 246 5.89 -2.43 -17.27
CA VAL A 246 5.29 -3.70 -17.70
C VAL A 246 4.85 -3.64 -19.17
N LEU A 247 4.08 -2.61 -19.54
CA LEU A 247 3.50 -2.51 -20.89
C LEU A 247 4.49 -2.16 -21.99
N THR A 248 5.64 -1.59 -21.63
CA THR A 248 6.73 -1.35 -22.57
C THR A 248 7.81 -2.43 -22.47
N ASN A 249 7.55 -3.54 -21.77
CA ASN A 249 8.51 -4.62 -21.54
C ASN A 249 9.89 -4.13 -21.06
N GLY A 250 9.89 -3.14 -20.18
CA GLY A 250 11.08 -2.53 -19.60
C GLY A 250 11.73 -1.43 -20.43
N GLU A 251 11.28 -1.12 -21.65
CA GLU A 251 11.84 -0.01 -22.45
C GLU A 251 11.76 1.34 -21.72
N TRP A 252 10.75 1.54 -20.87
CA TRP A 252 10.66 2.73 -20.03
C TRP A 252 11.90 2.92 -19.13
N LEU A 253 12.56 1.84 -18.70
CA LEU A 253 13.79 1.88 -17.88
C LEU A 253 15.06 2.22 -18.67
N GLN A 254 14.99 2.30 -20.00
CA GLN A 254 16.13 2.71 -20.84
C GLN A 254 16.49 4.19 -20.69
N LYS A 255 15.61 5.01 -20.08
CA LYS A 255 15.88 6.42 -19.83
C LYS A 255 16.36 6.60 -18.39
N ALA A 256 17.57 7.12 -18.19
CA ALA A 256 18.14 7.36 -16.86
C ALA A 256 17.20 8.17 -15.94
N ARG A 257 16.57 9.23 -16.47
CA ARG A 257 15.60 10.06 -15.73
C ARG A 257 14.43 9.24 -15.14
N ASN A 258 14.01 8.19 -15.83
CA ASN A 258 12.89 7.35 -15.42
C ASN A 258 13.32 6.43 -14.26
N VAL A 259 14.53 5.86 -14.34
CA VAL A 259 15.12 5.08 -13.24
C VAL A 259 15.34 5.97 -12.02
N ILE A 260 15.89 7.17 -12.19
CA ILE A 260 16.07 8.14 -11.09
C ILE A 260 14.70 8.45 -10.43
N ALA A 261 13.69 8.79 -11.23
CA ALA A 261 12.36 9.14 -10.72
C ALA A 261 11.72 7.99 -9.93
N ILE A 262 11.71 6.76 -10.45
CA ILE A 262 11.10 5.62 -9.74
C ILE A 262 11.90 5.25 -8.48
N SER A 263 13.23 5.37 -8.51
CA SER A 263 14.10 5.03 -7.37
C SER A 263 13.93 6.03 -6.22
N ILE A 264 13.88 7.34 -6.53
CA ILE A 264 13.57 8.37 -5.54
C ILE A 264 12.16 8.16 -4.99
N CYS A 265 11.18 7.89 -5.85
CA CYS A 265 9.81 7.61 -5.42
C CYS A 265 9.74 6.43 -4.43
N MET A 266 10.39 5.30 -4.73
CA MET A 266 10.46 4.15 -3.81
C MET A 266 11.24 4.46 -2.53
N GLY A 267 12.31 5.26 -2.61
CA GLY A 267 13.04 5.73 -1.43
C GLY A 267 12.16 6.55 -0.50
N LEU A 268 11.40 7.51 -1.05
CA LEU A 268 10.47 8.36 -0.28
C LEU A 268 9.29 7.57 0.28
N ILE A 269 8.73 6.61 -0.46
CA ILE A 269 7.67 5.71 0.03
C ILE A 269 8.10 4.97 1.29
N THR A 270 9.36 4.56 1.35
CA THR A 270 9.97 3.90 2.52
C THR A 270 10.00 4.81 3.77
N PHE A 271 9.98 6.13 3.60
CA PHE A 271 9.92 7.09 4.72
C PHE A 271 8.52 7.53 5.09
N VAL A 272 7.54 7.42 4.19
CA VAL A 272 6.14 7.72 4.55
C VAL A 272 5.60 6.67 5.52
N ARG A 273 6.19 5.46 5.52
CA ARG A 273 5.90 4.39 6.46
C ARG A 273 7.14 3.52 6.71
N HIS A 274 7.51 3.30 7.97
CA HIS A 274 8.65 2.44 8.34
C HIS A 274 8.57 1.05 7.70
N ASN A 275 7.37 0.46 7.62
CA ASN A 275 7.14 -0.85 7.00
C ASN A 275 7.13 -0.81 5.47
N GLY A 276 7.21 0.38 4.85
CA GLY A 276 7.23 0.55 3.40
C GLY A 276 8.42 -0.16 2.74
N PHE A 277 9.53 -0.33 3.47
CA PHE A 277 10.71 -1.03 2.96
C PHE A 277 10.42 -2.49 2.57
N PHE A 278 9.50 -3.15 3.26
CA PHE A 278 9.09 -4.53 2.95
C PHE A 278 8.38 -4.64 1.59
N LEU A 279 7.89 -3.53 1.04
CA LEU A 279 7.33 -3.47 -0.30
C LEU A 279 8.36 -2.96 -1.31
N THR A 280 9.00 -1.83 -1.02
CA THR A 280 9.87 -1.12 -1.97
C THR A 280 11.16 -1.88 -2.26
N CYS A 281 11.79 -2.49 -1.25
CA CYS A 281 13.03 -3.25 -1.44
C CYS A 281 12.83 -4.51 -2.29
N PRO A 282 11.86 -5.41 -1.98
CA PRO A 282 11.61 -6.57 -2.84
C PRO A 282 11.20 -6.16 -4.26
N LEU A 283 10.36 -5.14 -4.41
CA LEU A 283 9.98 -4.62 -5.73
C LEU A 283 11.19 -4.13 -6.52
N ALA A 284 12.08 -3.35 -5.90
CA ALA A 284 13.32 -2.89 -6.51
C ALA A 284 14.21 -4.04 -6.98
N VAL A 285 14.37 -5.08 -6.14
CA VAL A 285 15.12 -6.30 -6.48
C VAL A 285 14.47 -7.03 -7.65
N LEU A 286 13.15 -7.23 -7.64
CA LEU A 286 12.42 -7.89 -8.73
C LEU A 286 12.56 -7.12 -10.04
N LEU A 287 12.45 -5.79 -10.02
CA LEU A 287 12.69 -4.96 -11.21
C LEU A 287 14.12 -5.11 -11.74
N CYS A 288 15.12 -5.18 -10.85
CA CYS A 288 16.51 -5.44 -11.25
C CYS A 288 16.70 -6.82 -11.87
N ILE A 289 16.02 -7.85 -11.34
CA ILE A 289 16.10 -9.24 -11.86
C ILE A 289 15.42 -9.35 -13.21
N PHE A 290 14.14 -8.99 -13.30
CA PHE A 290 13.34 -9.17 -14.52
C PHE A 290 13.79 -8.28 -15.68
N TYR A 291 14.29 -7.08 -15.37
CA TYR A 291 14.71 -6.10 -16.38
C TYR A 291 16.22 -5.88 -16.37
N CYS A 292 17.03 -6.85 -15.93
CA CYS A 292 18.49 -6.77 -15.78
C CYS A 292 19.23 -6.31 -17.07
N LYS A 293 18.65 -6.59 -18.24
CA LYS A 293 19.18 -6.21 -19.56
C LYS A 293 18.99 -4.73 -19.88
N GLN A 294 18.13 -4.00 -19.16
CA GLN A 294 17.87 -2.58 -19.39
C GLN A 294 19.04 -1.74 -18.86
N LYS A 295 19.56 -0.83 -19.69
CA LYS A 295 20.84 -0.12 -19.49
C LYS A 295 21.03 0.50 -18.09
N HIS A 296 19.98 1.09 -17.55
CA HIS A 296 20.05 1.88 -16.32
C HIS A 296 19.50 1.18 -15.08
N VAL A 297 18.90 -0.01 -15.20
CA VAL A 297 18.21 -0.65 -14.05
C VAL A 297 19.13 -0.92 -12.87
N LYS A 298 20.41 -1.19 -13.14
CA LYS A 298 21.44 -1.42 -12.10
C LYS A 298 21.61 -0.26 -11.11
N TRP A 299 21.17 0.96 -11.48
CA TRP A 299 21.22 2.13 -10.62
C TRP A 299 20.01 2.27 -9.70
N LEU A 300 18.98 1.43 -9.88
CA LEU A 300 17.73 1.54 -9.15
C LEU A 300 17.92 1.38 -7.63
N LEU A 301 18.54 0.27 -7.21
CA LEU A 301 18.84 0.01 -5.79
C LEU A 301 19.82 1.02 -5.19
N PRO A 302 20.98 1.34 -5.82
CA PRO A 302 21.87 2.37 -5.30
C PRO A 302 21.19 3.72 -5.09
N ILE A 303 20.40 4.21 -6.05
CA ILE A 303 19.71 5.51 -5.92
C ILE A 303 18.68 5.46 -4.79
N MET A 304 17.93 4.36 -4.66
CA MET A 304 16.97 4.18 -3.58
C MET A 304 17.66 4.20 -2.20
N ILE A 305 18.78 3.50 -2.06
CA ILE A 305 19.58 3.48 -0.82
C ILE A 305 20.19 4.86 -0.54
N ILE A 306 20.71 5.55 -1.54
CA ILE A 306 21.25 6.91 -1.37
C ILE A 306 20.14 7.87 -0.95
N THR A 307 18.97 7.80 -1.58
CA THR A 307 17.79 8.58 -1.17
C THR A 307 17.43 8.28 0.28
N TYR A 308 17.50 7.01 0.68
CA TYR A 308 17.30 6.60 2.06
C TYR A 308 18.32 7.23 3.02
N LEU A 309 19.61 7.03 2.78
CA LEU A 309 20.64 7.57 3.68
C LEU A 309 20.63 9.10 3.73
N PHE A 310 20.38 9.75 2.59
CA PHE A 310 20.34 11.21 2.49
C PHE A 310 19.12 11.82 3.18
N VAL A 311 17.98 11.14 3.24
CA VAL A 311 16.86 11.62 4.05
C VAL A 311 17.08 11.24 5.51
N ARG A 312 17.44 10.00 5.81
CA ARG A 312 17.52 9.53 7.20
C ARG A 312 18.59 10.26 8.01
N VAL A 313 19.80 10.41 7.49
CA VAL A 313 20.94 10.89 8.29
C VAL A 313 20.88 12.40 8.55
N PRO A 314 20.97 13.27 7.53
CA PRO A 314 21.04 14.71 7.77
C PRO A 314 19.72 15.29 8.29
N LEU A 315 18.56 14.82 7.80
CA LEU A 315 17.27 15.37 8.23
C LEU A 315 16.97 15.05 9.70
N TYR A 316 17.21 13.80 10.12
CA TYR A 316 16.89 13.40 11.50
C TYR A 316 17.84 14.08 12.49
N ASN A 317 19.12 14.21 12.13
CA ASN A 317 20.09 14.93 12.95
C ASN A 317 19.75 16.43 13.03
N ALA A 318 19.38 17.05 11.91
CA ALA A 318 19.01 18.48 11.88
C ALA A 318 17.74 18.79 12.70
N LEU A 319 16.81 17.83 12.79
CA LEU A 319 15.55 17.98 13.52
C LEU A 319 15.61 17.45 14.96
N ASN A 320 16.76 16.95 15.43
CA ASN A 320 16.93 16.32 16.74
C ASN A 320 15.83 15.28 17.04
N VAL A 321 15.54 14.42 16.05
CA VAL A 321 14.44 13.45 16.16
C VAL A 321 14.69 12.50 17.32
N THR A 322 13.73 12.44 18.25
CA THR A 322 13.80 11.52 19.40
C THR A 322 13.25 10.14 19.03
N TYR A 323 13.72 9.11 19.73
CA TYR A 323 13.26 7.74 19.55
C TYR A 323 12.43 7.30 20.75
N PRO A 324 11.33 6.56 20.51
CA PRO A 324 10.46 6.09 21.57
C PRO A 324 11.06 4.91 22.36
N ASP A 325 11.08 5.03 23.68
CA ASP A 325 11.69 4.03 24.59
C ASP A 325 10.85 2.75 24.75
N ASN A 326 9.58 2.76 24.35
CA ASN A 326 8.60 1.68 24.54
C ASN A 326 8.45 0.77 23.30
N THR A 327 9.45 0.72 22.42
CA THR A 327 9.44 -0.09 21.18
C THR A 327 9.26 -1.59 21.46
N VAL A 328 9.87 -2.10 22.54
CA VAL A 328 9.71 -3.49 22.96
C VAL A 328 8.25 -3.78 23.34
N ALA A 329 7.63 -2.89 24.10
CA ALA A 329 6.24 -3.03 24.53
C ALA A 329 5.24 -2.98 23.35
N GLU A 330 5.54 -2.26 22.26
CA GLU A 330 4.75 -2.34 21.02
C GLU A 330 4.92 -3.69 20.32
N SER A 331 6.16 -4.20 20.28
CA SER A 331 6.51 -5.41 19.52
C SER A 331 5.87 -6.68 20.10
N ILE A 332 5.60 -6.69 21.41
CA ILE A 332 5.00 -7.83 22.11
C ILE A 332 3.47 -7.76 22.22
N GLY A 333 2.82 -6.73 21.68
CA GLY A 333 1.39 -6.49 21.93
C GLY A 333 0.45 -7.62 21.51
N VAL A 334 0.71 -8.25 20.35
CA VAL A 334 -0.06 -9.42 19.89
C VAL A 334 0.21 -10.66 20.75
N PRO A 335 1.47 -11.09 20.96
CA PRO A 335 1.78 -12.16 21.91
C PRO A 335 1.14 -11.94 23.28
N MET A 336 1.22 -10.72 23.82
CA MET A 336 0.66 -10.39 25.13
C MET A 336 -0.87 -10.44 25.13
N THR A 337 -1.53 -9.98 24.08
CA THR A 337 -3.00 -10.10 23.95
C THR A 337 -3.43 -11.57 23.94
N ILE A 338 -2.67 -12.44 23.27
CA ILE A 338 -2.93 -13.89 23.28
C ILE A 338 -2.75 -14.45 24.69
N MET A 339 -1.64 -14.13 25.36
CA MET A 339 -1.37 -14.62 26.72
C MET A 339 -2.43 -14.17 27.71
N ILE A 340 -2.89 -12.91 27.63
CA ILE A 340 -3.98 -12.39 28.46
C ILE A 340 -5.28 -13.14 28.18
N ASN A 341 -5.58 -13.41 26.91
CA ASN A 341 -6.79 -14.14 26.55
C ASN A 341 -6.76 -15.59 27.07
N VAL A 342 -5.62 -16.28 26.95
CA VAL A 342 -5.43 -17.62 27.52
C VAL A 342 -5.55 -17.58 29.05
N TYR A 343 -4.98 -16.57 29.70
CA TYR A 343 -5.07 -16.40 31.15
C TYR A 343 -6.53 -16.23 31.60
N ASN A 344 -7.29 -15.47 30.82
CA ASN A 344 -8.67 -15.16 31.11
C ASN A 344 -9.61 -16.37 30.90
N ILE A 345 -9.36 -17.19 29.87
CA ILE A 345 -10.21 -18.32 29.50
C ILE A 345 -9.83 -19.60 30.26
N ASN A 346 -8.52 -19.88 30.39
CA ASN A 346 -8.00 -21.06 31.04
C ASN A 346 -6.69 -20.76 31.77
N PRO A 347 -6.76 -20.19 33.00
CA PRO A 347 -5.58 -19.82 33.77
C PRO A 347 -4.61 -20.98 34.03
N ASN A 348 -5.13 -22.21 34.11
CA ASN A 348 -4.34 -23.42 34.38
C ASN A 348 -3.50 -23.88 33.17
N ALA A 349 -3.79 -23.35 31.96
CA ALA A 349 -3.00 -23.63 30.76
C ALA A 349 -1.73 -22.77 30.68
N ILE A 350 -1.58 -21.74 31.53
CA ILE A 350 -0.40 -20.88 31.58
C ILE A 350 0.56 -21.39 32.65
N SER A 351 1.85 -21.43 32.33
CA SER A 351 2.88 -21.82 33.29
C SER A 351 2.92 -20.84 34.48
N PRO A 352 3.32 -21.28 35.68
CA PRO A 352 3.45 -20.39 36.83
C PRO A 352 4.31 -19.16 36.55
N GLN A 353 5.41 -19.32 35.81
CA GLN A 353 6.32 -18.22 35.44
C GLN A 353 5.64 -17.20 34.52
N ALA A 354 4.84 -17.65 33.55
CA ALA A 354 4.14 -16.75 32.64
C ALA A 354 2.98 -16.02 33.34
N LYS A 355 2.34 -16.66 34.32
CA LYS A 355 1.33 -16.02 35.18
C LYS A 355 1.96 -14.92 36.03
N GLU A 356 3.11 -15.18 36.64
CA GLU A 356 3.85 -14.18 37.41
C GLU A 356 4.26 -12.99 36.53
N ALA A 357 4.79 -13.26 35.32
CA ALA A 357 5.14 -12.22 34.36
C ALA A 357 3.95 -11.36 33.93
N LEU A 358 2.76 -11.94 33.77
CA LEU A 358 1.53 -11.18 33.50
C LEU A 358 1.17 -10.27 34.68
N LEU A 359 1.21 -10.78 35.92
CA LEU A 359 0.89 -10.00 37.11
C LEU A 359 1.91 -8.88 37.40
N MET A 360 3.14 -8.98 36.89
CA MET A 360 4.11 -7.87 36.92
C MET A 360 3.74 -6.72 35.96
N ILE A 361 2.96 -6.99 34.93
CA ILE A 361 2.57 -5.99 33.91
C ILE A 361 1.37 -5.18 34.37
N ALA A 362 0.34 -5.85 34.91
CA ALA A 362 -0.85 -5.23 35.44
C ALA A 362 -1.43 -6.10 36.57
N PRO A 363 -2.12 -5.51 37.56
CA PRO A 363 -2.70 -6.26 38.65
C PRO A 363 -3.91 -7.08 38.18
N GLN A 364 -4.30 -8.08 38.97
CA GLN A 364 -5.32 -9.08 38.61
C GLN A 364 -6.67 -8.42 38.23
N GLU A 365 -7.02 -7.32 38.88
CA GLU A 365 -8.26 -6.57 38.67
C GLU A 365 -8.36 -6.03 37.23
N VAL A 366 -7.24 -5.60 36.63
CA VAL A 366 -7.20 -5.12 35.24
C VAL A 366 -7.48 -6.27 34.27
N TYR A 367 -7.01 -7.48 34.58
CA TYR A 367 -7.31 -8.67 33.79
C TYR A 367 -8.76 -9.14 33.96
N ASP A 368 -9.32 -9.04 35.16
CA ASP A 368 -10.72 -9.38 35.40
C ASP A 368 -11.69 -8.35 34.78
N GLU A 369 -11.33 -7.07 34.76
CA GLU A 369 -12.01 -6.07 33.92
C GLU A 369 -11.93 -6.47 32.43
N SER A 370 -10.75 -6.86 31.95
CA SER A 370 -10.55 -7.28 30.57
C SER A 370 -11.37 -8.52 30.18
N LYS A 371 -11.66 -9.44 31.10
CA LYS A 371 -12.56 -10.60 30.88
C LYS A 371 -13.96 -10.16 30.49
N SER A 372 -14.50 -9.14 31.16
CA SER A 372 -15.87 -8.67 30.94
C SER A 372 -16.04 -7.90 29.63
N THR A 373 -14.95 -7.35 29.09
CA THR A 373 -14.98 -6.36 28.00
C THR A 373 -14.08 -6.71 26.81
N PHE A 374 -13.39 -7.85 26.84
CA PHE A 374 -12.43 -8.29 25.82
C PHE A 374 -11.37 -7.22 25.48
N ILE A 375 -10.80 -6.60 26.51
CA ILE A 375 -9.83 -5.51 26.34
C ILE A 375 -8.49 -6.07 25.86
N PRO A 376 -7.96 -5.64 24.69
CA PRO A 376 -6.65 -6.08 24.20
C PRO A 376 -5.50 -5.48 25.03
N TYR A 377 -4.32 -6.10 24.98
CA TYR A 377 -3.12 -5.64 25.71
C TYR A 377 -2.82 -4.15 25.49
N ASN A 378 -3.04 -3.64 24.29
CA ASN A 378 -2.80 -2.24 23.97
C ASN A 378 -3.56 -1.29 24.89
N SER A 379 -4.80 -1.61 25.26
CA SER A 379 -5.60 -0.79 26.16
C SER A 379 -5.13 -0.86 27.63
N ILE A 380 -4.35 -1.88 28.00
CA ILE A 380 -3.71 -2.02 29.31
C ILE A 380 -2.38 -1.25 29.32
N LYS A 381 -1.62 -1.36 28.23
CA LYS A 381 -0.33 -0.68 28.05
C LYS A 381 -0.40 0.84 28.25
N PHE A 382 -1.49 1.48 27.81
CA PHE A 382 -1.65 2.94 27.86
C PHE A 382 -2.31 3.47 29.16
N ARG A 383 -2.59 2.61 30.16
CA ARG A 383 -3.19 3.02 31.45
C ARG A 383 -2.16 3.40 32.54
N LYS A 384 -0.89 3.57 32.17
CA LYS A 384 0.17 3.94 33.13
C LYS A 384 0.09 5.39 33.57
#